data_AF-A0A6A5ZLA3-F1
#
_entry.id   AF-A0A6A5ZLA3-F1
#
_cell.length_a   1.000
_cell.length_b   1.000
_cell.length_c   1.000
_cell.angle_alpha   90.00
_cell.angle_beta   90.00
_cell.angle_gamma   90.00
#
_symmetry.space_group_name_H-M   'P 1'
#
loop_
_entity.id
_entity.type
_entity.pdbx_description
1 polymer ?
#
loop_
_entity_poly.entity_id
_entity_poly.type
_entity_poly.pdbx_seq_one_letter_code
_entity_poly.pdbx_strand_id
1 'polypeptide(L)'
;MPAQEPTQRQPQHQVQHVEPPQVYPQVQCIRNGRSHATDAWELPVKKGEVLDDLGDIGNGWRYCRNKRGQQGYVHTSWLDFNYGRHTKDHYQHFAELTSTIFEARALTAFPDLSGFASLCAEKTCKATKDDANGIGICAHALEKVLRGSGHYTVDFLKDERVKWHPDKFARLCHPDYQESLKKKAECMFVFFGMLLDVLEFQSS
;
A
#
# COMPACT_ATOMS: atom_id res chain seq x y z
N MET A 1 -59.73 -44.66 -19.55
CA MET A 1 -58.62 -43.75 -19.91
C MET A 1 -58.29 -42.93 -18.67
N PRO A 2 -57.12 -43.09 -18.02
CA PRO A 2 -56.75 -42.25 -16.89
C PRO A 2 -56.02 -40.98 -17.36
N ALA A 3 -56.42 -39.84 -16.83
CA ALA A 3 -55.81 -38.53 -17.07
C ALA A 3 -54.48 -38.43 -16.31
N GLN A 4 -53.43 -37.96 -16.98
CA GLN A 4 -52.11 -37.70 -16.39
C GLN A 4 -52.06 -36.29 -15.80
N GLU A 5 -51.56 -36.16 -14.58
CA GLU A 5 -51.28 -34.88 -13.91
C GLU A 5 -50.04 -34.19 -14.52
N PRO A 6 -50.02 -32.84 -14.60
CA PRO A 6 -48.88 -32.10 -15.13
C PRO A 6 -47.77 -31.98 -14.08
N THR A 7 -46.61 -32.57 -14.40
CA THR A 7 -45.35 -32.41 -13.67
C THR A 7 -44.90 -30.94 -13.64
N GLN A 8 -44.88 -30.32 -12.45
CA GLN A 8 -44.29 -29.01 -12.24
C GLN A 8 -42.76 -29.08 -12.43
N ARG A 9 -42.25 -28.35 -13.43
CA ARG A 9 -40.80 -28.15 -13.61
C ARG A 9 -40.33 -27.06 -12.66
N GLN A 10 -39.47 -27.41 -11.70
CA GLN A 10 -38.73 -26.41 -10.94
C GLN A 10 -37.70 -25.70 -11.84
N PRO A 11 -37.59 -24.36 -11.79
CA PRO A 11 -36.56 -23.64 -12.52
C PRO A 11 -35.20 -23.88 -11.85
N GLN A 12 -34.31 -24.55 -12.57
CA GLN A 12 -32.90 -24.66 -12.20
C GLN A 12 -32.26 -23.27 -12.33
N HIS A 13 -32.04 -22.62 -11.20
CA HIS A 13 -31.19 -21.44 -11.11
C HIS A 13 -29.74 -21.90 -11.32
N GLN A 14 -29.25 -21.84 -12.56
CA GLN A 14 -27.83 -21.99 -12.85
C GLN A 14 -27.10 -20.77 -12.29
N VAL A 15 -26.44 -20.94 -11.14
CA VAL A 15 -25.48 -19.96 -10.63
C VAL A 15 -24.32 -19.96 -11.62
N GLN A 16 -24.25 -18.92 -12.45
CA GLN A 16 -23.12 -18.70 -13.34
C GLN A 16 -21.87 -18.60 -12.48
N HIS A 17 -20.93 -19.53 -12.70
CA HIS A 17 -19.63 -19.53 -12.06
C HIS A 17 -18.81 -18.40 -12.69
N VAL A 18 -18.98 -17.18 -12.19
CA VAL A 18 -18.16 -16.03 -12.59
C VAL A 18 -16.75 -16.30 -12.07
N GLU A 19 -15.77 -16.36 -12.97
CA GLU A 19 -14.37 -16.45 -12.56
C GLU A 19 -14.03 -15.28 -11.62
N PRO A 20 -13.38 -15.55 -10.47
CA PRO A 20 -13.00 -14.49 -9.56
C PRO A 20 -12.13 -13.45 -10.26
N PRO A 21 -12.35 -12.14 -10.04
CA PRO A 21 -11.54 -11.11 -10.66
C PRO A 21 -10.07 -11.29 -10.26
N GLN A 22 -9.17 -11.14 -11.24
CA GLN A 22 -7.72 -11.27 -11.02
C GLN A 22 -7.15 -10.22 -10.05
N VAL A 23 -7.87 -9.12 -9.82
CA VAL A 23 -7.49 -8.04 -8.91
C VAL A 23 -8.69 -7.66 -8.06
N TYR A 24 -8.53 -7.72 -6.74
CA TYR A 24 -9.54 -7.30 -5.78
C TYR A 24 -9.23 -5.89 -5.27
N PRO A 25 -10.26 -5.05 -5.00
CA PRO A 25 -10.06 -3.79 -4.28
C PRO A 25 -9.39 -4.03 -2.93
N GLN A 26 -8.50 -3.12 -2.52
CA GLN A 26 -7.82 -3.22 -1.23
C GLN A 26 -8.43 -2.28 -0.19
N VAL A 27 -8.60 -2.81 1.02
CA VAL A 27 -9.11 -2.09 2.19
C VAL A 27 -8.12 -2.23 3.34
N GLN A 28 -8.11 -1.27 4.27
CA GLN A 28 -7.26 -1.35 5.46
C GLN A 28 -8.09 -1.54 6.73
N CYS A 29 -7.69 -2.47 7.59
CA CYS A 29 -8.27 -2.59 8.91
C CYS A 29 -7.90 -1.40 9.79
N ILE A 30 -8.88 -0.65 10.27
CA ILE A 30 -8.68 0.48 11.19
C ILE A 30 -8.74 0.06 12.66
N ARG A 31 -9.04 -1.21 12.94
CA ARG A 31 -9.17 -1.81 14.27
C ARG A 31 -8.50 -3.18 14.34
N ASN A 32 -8.13 -3.60 15.54
CA ASN A 32 -7.75 -4.99 15.79
C ASN A 32 -9.02 -5.83 15.85
N GLY A 33 -9.06 -6.92 15.09
CA GLY A 33 -10.13 -7.90 15.18
C GLY A 33 -10.08 -8.61 16.52
N ARG A 34 -11.24 -8.74 17.18
CA ARG A 34 -11.41 -9.62 18.34
C ARG A 34 -12.14 -10.86 17.85
N SER A 35 -11.43 -11.72 17.11
CA SER A 35 -11.98 -13.02 16.77
C SER A 35 -12.34 -13.73 18.08
N HIS A 36 -13.63 -13.88 18.35
CA HIS A 36 -14.06 -14.68 19.48
C HIS A 36 -13.55 -16.11 19.24
N ALA A 37 -12.99 -16.77 20.25
CA ALA A 37 -12.39 -18.10 20.12
C ALA A 37 -13.37 -19.17 19.57
N THR A 38 -14.65 -18.86 19.59
CA THR A 38 -15.76 -19.69 19.10
C THR A 38 -16.20 -19.39 17.66
N ASP A 39 -15.80 -18.25 17.09
CA ASP A 39 -16.23 -17.82 15.75
C ASP A 39 -15.14 -18.09 14.71
N ALA A 40 -15.16 -19.32 14.18
CA ALA A 40 -14.19 -19.80 13.18
C ALA A 40 -14.29 -19.10 11.81
N TRP A 41 -15.28 -18.23 11.62
CA TRP A 41 -15.60 -17.58 10.35
C TRP A 41 -15.01 -16.16 10.27
N GLU A 42 -14.76 -15.47 11.39
CA GLU A 42 -14.12 -14.15 11.39
C GLU A 42 -12.64 -14.21 11.01
N LEU A 43 -12.19 -13.29 10.15
CA LEU A 43 -10.78 -13.18 9.80
C LEU A 43 -10.00 -12.50 10.94
N PRO A 44 -8.98 -13.13 11.55
CA PRO A 44 -8.11 -12.47 12.52
C PRO A 44 -7.25 -11.41 11.84
N VAL A 45 -7.56 -10.14 12.15
CA VAL A 45 -6.93 -8.96 11.53
C VAL A 45 -6.32 -8.02 12.57
N LYS A 46 -5.25 -7.33 12.21
CA LYS A 46 -4.65 -6.27 13.02
C LYS A 46 -4.98 -4.90 12.45
N LYS A 47 -5.03 -3.89 13.31
CA LYS A 47 -5.08 -2.49 12.88
C LYS A 47 -3.87 -2.20 11.97
N GLY A 48 -4.14 -1.63 10.80
CA GLY A 48 -3.18 -1.32 9.76
C GLY A 48 -3.02 -2.43 8.70
N GLU A 49 -3.58 -3.63 8.92
CA GLU A 49 -3.51 -4.75 7.98
C GLU A 49 -4.31 -4.43 6.71
N VAL A 50 -3.71 -4.68 5.55
CA VAL A 50 -4.33 -4.49 4.24
C VAL A 50 -4.92 -5.82 3.79
N LEU A 51 -6.17 -5.78 3.34
CA LEU A 51 -6.92 -6.95 2.90
C LEU A 51 -7.39 -6.77 1.47
N ASP A 52 -7.45 -7.87 0.73
CA ASP A 52 -8.20 -7.97 -0.51
C ASP A 52 -9.68 -8.10 -0.15
N ASP A 53 -10.50 -7.22 -0.70
CA ASP A 53 -11.94 -7.19 -0.51
C ASP A 53 -12.63 -8.06 -1.56
N LEU A 54 -13.04 -9.26 -1.16
CA LEU A 54 -13.57 -10.29 -2.06
C LEU A 54 -15.06 -10.11 -2.35
N GLY A 55 -15.78 -9.31 -1.55
CA GLY A 55 -17.19 -9.01 -1.78
C GLY A 55 -17.99 -8.67 -0.54
N ASP A 56 -19.14 -8.06 -0.78
CA ASP A 56 -20.16 -7.83 0.24
C ASP A 56 -20.96 -9.12 0.45
N ILE A 57 -21.17 -9.50 1.70
CA ILE A 57 -22.04 -10.62 2.05
C ILE A 57 -23.30 -10.17 2.82
N GLY A 58 -23.51 -8.85 2.94
CA GLY A 58 -24.66 -8.26 3.61
C GLY A 58 -24.44 -8.04 5.12
N ASN A 59 -25.40 -7.35 5.74
CA ASN A 59 -25.41 -7.06 7.18
C ASN A 59 -24.13 -6.39 7.72
N GLY A 60 -23.44 -5.61 6.89
CA GLY A 60 -22.20 -4.94 7.28
C GLY A 60 -21.00 -5.87 7.35
N TRP A 61 -21.05 -7.06 6.74
CA TRP A 61 -19.91 -7.98 6.66
C TRP A 61 -19.32 -8.01 5.26
N ARG A 62 -18.00 -8.03 5.20
CA ARG A 62 -17.22 -8.25 3.97
C ARG A 62 -16.50 -9.57 4.07
N TYR A 63 -16.39 -10.27 2.94
CA TYR A 63 -15.48 -11.41 2.83
C TYR A 63 -14.13 -10.91 2.33
N CYS A 64 -13.07 -11.16 3.11
CA CYS A 64 -11.76 -10.59 2.83
C CYS A 64 -10.67 -11.68 2.82
N ARG A 65 -9.54 -11.39 2.18
CA ARG A 65 -8.33 -12.21 2.22
C ARG A 65 -7.15 -11.38 2.73
N ASN A 66 -6.39 -11.92 3.67
CA ASN A 66 -5.16 -11.27 4.14
C ASN A 66 -3.94 -11.69 3.31
N LYS A 67 -2.80 -11.04 3.55
CA LYS A 67 -1.52 -11.36 2.88
C LYS A 67 -1.02 -12.79 3.11
N ARG A 68 -1.52 -13.48 4.14
CA ARG A 68 -1.20 -14.89 4.42
C ARG A 68 -2.07 -15.86 3.62
N GLY A 69 -2.94 -15.35 2.74
CA GLY A 69 -3.90 -16.14 1.98
C GLY A 69 -5.10 -16.64 2.80
N GLN A 70 -5.21 -16.26 4.09
CA GLN A 70 -6.35 -16.63 4.92
C GLN A 70 -7.55 -15.79 4.54
N GLN A 71 -8.71 -16.43 4.47
CA GLN A 71 -9.98 -15.81 4.13
C GLN A 71 -10.93 -15.86 5.31
N GLY A 72 -11.79 -14.86 5.44
CA GLY A 72 -12.78 -14.80 6.49
C GLY A 72 -13.55 -13.49 6.46
N TYR A 73 -14.46 -13.33 7.42
CA TYR A 73 -15.35 -12.19 7.45
C TYR A 73 -14.79 -11.06 8.31
N VAL A 74 -14.98 -9.83 7.84
CA VAL A 74 -14.60 -8.60 8.56
C VAL A 74 -15.75 -7.61 8.49
N HIS A 75 -16.10 -7.02 9.63
CA HIS A 75 -17.16 -6.04 9.68
C HIS A 75 -16.74 -4.72 9.00
N THR A 76 -17.62 -4.11 8.22
CA THR A 76 -17.37 -2.88 7.44
C THR A 76 -16.89 -1.72 8.31
N SER A 77 -17.39 -1.59 9.54
CA SER A 77 -16.96 -0.55 10.49
C SER A 77 -15.50 -0.69 10.96
N TRP A 78 -14.83 -1.78 10.60
CA TRP A 78 -13.41 -2.02 10.87
C TRP A 78 -12.54 -1.76 9.65
N LEU A 79 -13.14 -1.44 8.50
CA LEU A 79 -12.46 -1.27 7.23
C LEU A 79 -12.47 0.20 6.80
N ASP A 80 -11.32 0.65 6.31
CA ASP A 80 -11.20 1.88 5.54
C ASP A 80 -11.20 1.54 4.04
N PHE A 81 -12.34 1.82 3.41
CA PHE A 81 -12.55 1.65 1.97
C PHE A 81 -11.86 2.72 1.13
N ASN A 82 -11.42 3.82 1.76
CA ASN A 82 -10.69 4.88 1.07
C ASN A 82 -9.19 4.63 1.05
N TYR A 83 -8.70 3.52 1.61
CA TYR A 83 -7.27 3.17 1.61
C TYR A 83 -6.61 3.35 0.24
N GLY A 84 -7.21 2.82 -0.83
CA GLY A 84 -6.72 2.99 -2.20
C GLY A 84 -6.75 4.44 -2.70
N ARG A 85 -7.77 5.22 -2.35
CA ARG A 85 -7.88 6.65 -2.74
C ARG A 85 -6.82 7.49 -2.02
N HIS A 86 -6.65 7.30 -0.71
CA HIS A 86 -5.64 7.99 0.08
C HIS A 86 -4.22 7.71 -0.44
N THR A 87 -3.89 6.46 -0.74
CA THR A 87 -2.56 6.13 -1.28
C THR A 87 -2.28 6.82 -2.62
N LYS A 88 -3.29 6.93 -3.50
CA LYS A 88 -3.15 7.65 -4.78
C LYS A 88 -2.91 9.14 -4.58
N ASP A 89 -3.65 9.79 -3.70
CA ASP A 89 -3.48 11.22 -3.39
C ASP A 89 -2.08 11.48 -2.77
N HIS A 90 -1.63 10.58 -1.90
CA HIS A 90 -0.28 10.64 -1.33
C HIS A 90 0.82 10.47 -2.41
N TYR A 91 0.63 9.54 -3.34
CA TYR A 91 1.56 9.37 -4.46
C TYR A 91 1.60 10.61 -5.36
N GLN A 92 0.45 11.19 -5.70
CA GLN A 92 0.40 12.40 -6.52
C GLN A 92 1.16 13.55 -5.85
N HIS A 93 0.91 13.78 -4.56
CA HIS A 93 1.65 14.80 -3.81
C HIS A 93 3.16 14.51 -3.77
N PHE A 94 3.57 13.25 -3.59
CA PHE A 94 4.98 12.87 -3.66
C PHE A 94 5.57 13.08 -5.07
N ALA A 95 4.84 12.74 -6.13
CA ALA A 95 5.28 12.92 -7.51
C ALA A 95 5.46 14.41 -7.84
N GLU A 96 4.55 15.27 -7.39
CA GLU A 96 4.66 16.73 -7.54
C GLU A 96 5.89 17.28 -6.80
N LEU A 97 6.07 16.90 -5.53
CA LEU A 97 7.24 17.30 -4.75
C LEU A 97 8.54 16.86 -5.42
N THR A 98 8.58 15.67 -6.00
CA THR A 98 9.80 15.13 -6.58
C THR A 98 10.09 15.65 -7.99
N SER A 99 9.06 15.89 -8.82
CA SER A 99 9.23 16.50 -10.15
C SER A 99 9.91 17.87 -10.05
N THR A 100 9.46 18.70 -9.09
CA THR A 100 10.02 20.05 -8.91
C THR A 100 11.52 20.02 -8.56
N ILE A 101 11.98 18.99 -7.85
CA ILE A 101 13.40 18.83 -7.50
C ILE A 101 14.25 18.47 -8.72
N PHE A 102 13.78 17.52 -9.52
CA PHE A 102 14.54 17.04 -10.68
C PHE A 102 14.51 18.02 -11.85
N GLU A 103 13.56 18.95 -11.86
CA GLU A 103 13.51 20.08 -12.78
C GLU A 103 14.34 21.29 -12.28
N ALA A 104 14.54 21.40 -10.97
CA ALA A 104 15.29 22.49 -10.38
C ALA A 104 16.79 22.45 -10.76
N ARG A 105 17.35 23.65 -10.97
CA ARG A 105 18.80 23.86 -11.05
C ARG A 105 19.25 24.61 -9.79
N ALA A 106 20.33 24.14 -9.18
CA ALA A 106 20.88 24.69 -7.94
C ALA A 106 19.93 24.58 -6.72
N LEU A 107 19.48 23.35 -6.45
CA LEU A 107 18.65 23.04 -5.29
C LEU A 107 19.36 23.43 -3.97
N THR A 108 18.67 24.14 -3.09
CA THR A 108 19.18 24.59 -1.78
C THR A 108 18.47 23.92 -0.60
N ALA A 109 17.37 23.22 -0.84
CA ALA A 109 16.60 22.53 0.19
C ALA A 109 16.08 21.17 -0.31
N PHE A 110 15.97 20.21 0.60
CA PHE A 110 15.35 18.91 0.32
C PHE A 110 13.84 19.01 0.59
N PRO A 111 12.98 18.33 -0.18
CA PRO A 111 11.54 18.30 0.08
C PRO A 111 11.25 17.79 1.49
N ASP A 112 10.27 18.38 2.15
CA ASP A 112 9.78 17.86 3.41
C ASP A 112 8.86 16.66 3.15
N LEU A 113 9.30 15.46 3.53
CA LEU A 113 8.51 14.23 3.41
C LEU A 113 7.80 13.84 4.72
N SER A 114 7.89 14.68 5.77
CA SER A 114 7.27 14.41 7.07
C SER A 114 5.74 14.29 7.00
N GLY A 115 5.10 14.93 6.01
CA GLY A 115 3.67 14.79 5.75
C GLY A 115 3.21 13.36 5.47
N PHE A 116 4.14 12.47 5.07
CA PHE A 116 3.87 11.05 4.83
C PHE A 116 4.22 10.16 6.03
N ALA A 117 4.83 10.70 7.10
CA ALA A 117 5.31 9.92 8.24
C ALA A 117 4.20 9.15 8.95
N SER A 118 2.97 9.69 8.96
CA SER A 118 1.78 9.09 9.56
C SER A 118 1.35 7.79 8.87
N LEU A 119 1.79 7.54 7.63
CA LEU A 119 1.45 6.34 6.88
C LEU A 119 2.05 5.08 7.50
N CYS A 120 3.10 5.20 8.32
CA CYS A 120 3.66 4.08 9.07
C CYS A 120 3.42 4.27 10.57
N ALA A 121 2.80 3.29 11.24
CA ALA A 121 2.60 3.31 12.69
C ALA A 121 3.65 2.47 13.45
N GLU A 122 4.61 1.86 12.75
CA GLU A 122 5.60 0.97 13.36
C GLU A 122 6.52 1.73 14.31
N LYS A 123 6.58 1.26 15.56
CA LYS A 123 7.37 1.92 16.64
C LYS A 123 8.86 1.91 16.34
N THR A 124 9.35 0.88 15.67
CA THR A 124 10.76 0.76 15.25
C THR A 124 11.17 1.84 14.25
N CYS A 125 10.21 2.44 13.54
CA CYS A 125 10.49 3.51 12.58
C CYS A 125 10.58 4.89 13.23
N LYS A 126 10.30 5.03 14.54
CA LYS A 126 10.29 6.33 15.20
C LYS A 126 11.65 7.02 15.13
N ALA A 127 12.73 6.31 15.46
CA ALA A 127 14.09 6.86 15.42
C ALA A 127 14.48 7.37 14.02
N THR A 128 14.12 6.63 12.96
CA THR A 128 14.37 7.02 11.57
C THR A 128 13.60 8.29 11.15
N LYS A 129 12.36 8.45 11.63
CA LYS A 129 11.52 9.61 11.32
C LYS A 129 11.94 10.87 12.07
N ASP A 130 12.40 10.70 13.30
CA ASP A 130 12.79 11.79 14.19
C ASP A 130 14.27 12.22 13.99
N ASP A 131 15.01 11.55 13.09
CA ASP A 131 16.41 11.91 12.78
C ASP A 131 16.47 13.29 12.11
N ALA A 132 17.17 14.23 12.77
CA ALA A 132 17.36 15.59 12.28
C ALA A 132 18.12 15.66 10.94
N ASN A 133 18.97 14.68 10.65
CA ASN A 133 19.68 14.56 9.37
C ASN A 133 18.90 13.72 8.35
N GLY A 134 17.82 13.08 8.78
CA GLY A 134 16.98 12.26 7.93
C GLY A 134 16.07 13.08 7.01
N ILE A 135 15.13 12.34 6.42
CA ILE A 135 14.16 12.86 5.45
C ILE A 135 12.73 12.88 6.02
N GLY A 136 12.55 12.64 7.32
CA GLY A 136 11.25 12.73 8.00
C GLY A 136 10.28 11.58 7.69
N ILE A 137 10.68 10.57 6.93
CA ILE A 137 9.88 9.40 6.57
C ILE A 137 10.71 8.12 6.78
N CYS A 138 10.05 6.96 6.86
CA CYS A 138 10.71 5.64 6.86
C CYS A 138 10.35 4.84 5.59
N ALA A 139 11.12 3.79 5.31
CA ALA A 139 10.90 2.92 4.14
C ALA A 139 9.45 2.37 4.06
N HIS A 140 8.82 1.99 5.18
CA HIS A 140 7.43 1.50 5.19
C HIS A 140 6.40 2.58 4.80
N ALA A 141 6.62 3.84 5.19
CA ALA A 141 5.74 4.92 4.79
C ALA A 141 5.97 5.26 3.31
N LEU A 142 7.23 5.27 2.87
CA LEU A 142 7.59 5.44 1.46
C LEU A 142 6.97 4.33 0.59
N GLU A 143 7.01 3.07 1.01
CA GLU A 143 6.34 1.96 0.32
C GLU A 143 4.85 2.25 0.08
N LYS A 144 4.14 2.70 1.12
CA LYS A 144 2.70 3.01 1.03
C LYS A 144 2.40 4.16 0.07
N VAL A 145 3.27 5.18 0.06
CA VAL A 145 3.20 6.27 -0.93
C VAL A 145 3.40 5.70 -2.34
N LEU A 146 4.48 4.96 -2.56
CA LEU A 146 4.83 4.44 -3.89
C LEU A 146 3.82 3.44 -4.43
N ARG A 147 3.16 2.65 -3.59
CA ARG A 147 2.06 1.75 -4.00
C ARG A 147 0.87 2.52 -4.58
N GLY A 148 0.68 3.78 -4.18
CA GLY A 148 -0.32 4.68 -4.76
C GLY A 148 -0.08 4.99 -6.25
N SER A 149 1.08 4.66 -6.79
CA SER A 149 1.38 4.80 -8.22
C SER A 149 0.55 3.85 -9.10
N GLY A 150 0.09 2.72 -8.54
CA GLY A 150 -0.57 1.65 -9.28
C GLY A 150 0.39 0.79 -10.13
N HIS A 151 1.69 1.08 -10.13
CA HIS A 151 2.71 0.35 -10.91
C HIS A 151 3.96 0.04 -10.06
N TYR A 152 3.77 -0.25 -8.77
CA TYR A 152 4.83 -0.62 -7.83
C TYR A 152 5.44 -1.99 -8.20
N THR A 153 6.53 -1.95 -8.96
CA THR A 153 7.23 -3.12 -9.52
C THR A 153 8.74 -3.03 -9.26
N VAL A 154 9.47 -4.13 -9.47
CA VAL A 154 10.94 -4.15 -9.33
C VAL A 154 11.60 -3.13 -10.27
N ASP A 155 11.16 -3.07 -11.53
CA ASP A 155 11.72 -2.14 -12.51
C ASP A 155 11.42 -0.68 -12.14
N PHE A 156 10.20 -0.39 -11.70
CA PHE A 156 9.85 0.93 -11.17
C PHE A 156 10.77 1.36 -10.02
N LEU A 157 11.03 0.48 -9.05
CA LEU A 157 11.90 0.79 -7.92
C LEU A 157 13.36 0.95 -8.33
N LYS A 158 13.83 0.19 -9.34
CA LYS A 158 15.19 0.36 -9.91
C LYS A 158 15.34 1.74 -10.55
N ASP A 159 14.37 2.15 -11.35
CA ASP A 159 14.36 3.46 -12.00
C ASP A 159 14.36 4.59 -10.97
N GLU A 160 13.50 4.51 -9.96
CA GLU A 160 13.47 5.48 -8.87
C GLU A 160 14.80 5.52 -8.10
N ARG A 161 15.35 4.36 -7.72
CA ARG A 161 16.65 4.30 -7.02
C ARG A 161 17.76 4.99 -7.79
N VAL A 162 17.80 4.83 -9.11
CA VAL A 162 18.81 5.47 -9.97
C VAL A 162 18.68 6.99 -9.96
N LYS A 163 17.46 7.54 -9.91
CA LYS A 163 17.22 9.00 -9.81
C LYS A 163 17.80 9.57 -8.52
N TRP A 164 17.67 8.83 -7.42
CA TRP A 164 18.13 9.24 -6.09
C TRP A 164 19.59 8.92 -5.79
N HIS A 165 20.37 8.43 -6.76
CA HIS A 165 21.80 8.16 -6.54
C HIS A 165 22.52 9.43 -6.04
N PRO A 166 23.26 9.38 -4.92
CA PRO A 166 23.75 10.57 -4.23
C PRO A 166 24.66 11.42 -5.13
N ASP A 167 25.54 10.80 -5.92
CA ASP A 167 26.41 11.55 -6.84
C ASP A 167 25.69 12.15 -8.05
N LYS A 168 24.56 11.57 -8.47
CA LYS A 168 23.74 12.15 -9.54
C LYS A 168 22.93 13.32 -8.98
N PHE A 169 22.30 13.12 -7.82
CA PHE A 169 21.51 14.12 -7.12
C PHE A 169 22.35 15.34 -6.73
N ALA A 170 23.58 15.14 -6.25
CA ALA A 170 24.49 16.22 -5.87
C ALA A 170 24.83 17.17 -7.02
N ARG A 171 24.64 16.78 -8.28
CA ARG A 171 24.84 17.66 -9.46
C ARG A 171 23.69 18.65 -9.66
N LEU A 172 22.53 18.39 -9.04
CA LEU A 172 21.36 19.26 -9.07
C LEU A 172 21.44 20.35 -7.98
N CYS A 173 22.28 20.14 -6.97
CA CYS A 173 22.37 20.96 -5.78
C CYS A 173 23.28 22.18 -5.97
N HIS A 174 22.97 23.26 -5.25
CA HIS A 174 23.89 24.38 -5.11
C HIS A 174 25.14 23.95 -4.31
N PRO A 175 26.37 24.40 -4.65
CA PRO A 175 27.61 23.96 -4.01
C PRO A 175 27.58 24.04 -2.47
N ASP A 176 27.09 25.15 -1.92
CA ASP A 176 27.02 25.37 -0.46
C ASP A 176 26.10 24.39 0.30
N TYR A 177 25.15 23.77 -0.41
CA TYR A 177 24.17 22.84 0.16
C TYR A 177 24.41 21.40 -0.32
N GLN A 178 25.41 21.18 -1.17
CA GLN A 178 25.60 19.90 -1.86
C GLN A 178 25.83 18.75 -0.89
N GLU A 179 26.71 18.93 0.09
CA GLU A 179 27.06 17.89 1.09
C GLU A 179 25.85 17.45 1.92
N SER A 180 25.04 18.41 2.39
CA SER A 180 23.88 18.14 3.24
C SER A 180 22.73 17.51 2.46
N LEU A 181 22.47 17.99 1.25
CA LEU A 181 21.43 17.44 0.38
C LEU A 181 21.81 16.07 -0.20
N LYS A 182 23.10 15.81 -0.44
CA LYS A 182 23.62 14.50 -0.84
C LYS A 182 23.30 13.42 0.19
N LYS A 183 23.47 13.71 1.49
CA LYS A 183 23.13 12.77 2.57
C LYS A 183 21.64 12.43 2.60
N LYS A 184 20.77 13.40 2.33
CA LYS A 184 19.32 13.17 2.24
C LYS A 184 18.93 12.32 1.03
N ALA A 185 19.57 12.54 -0.12
CA ALA A 185 19.41 11.69 -1.29
C ALA A 185 19.91 10.26 -1.03
N GLU A 186 21.01 10.11 -0.29
CA GLU A 186 21.50 8.81 0.15
C GLU A 186 20.47 8.06 1.01
N CYS A 187 19.75 8.74 1.92
CA CYS A 187 18.64 8.13 2.66
C CYS A 187 17.55 7.58 1.72
N MET A 188 17.15 8.34 0.70
CA MET A 188 16.18 7.88 -0.31
C MET A 188 16.72 6.66 -1.07
N PHE A 189 17.98 6.72 -1.53
CA PHE A 189 18.64 5.64 -2.25
C PHE A 189 18.67 4.33 -1.44
N VAL A 190 18.95 4.43 -0.14
CA VAL A 190 18.92 3.30 0.81
C VAL A 190 17.50 2.76 0.96
N PHE A 191 16.49 3.62 1.15
CA PHE A 191 15.11 3.15 1.27
C PHE A 191 14.63 2.43 0.01
N PHE A 192 14.91 2.95 -1.19
CA PHE A 192 14.60 2.22 -2.42
C PHE A 192 15.32 0.87 -2.51
N GLY A 193 16.57 0.77 -2.03
CA GLY A 193 17.29 -0.50 -1.91
C GLY A 193 16.58 -1.49 -1.00
N MET A 194 16.18 -1.07 0.21
CA MET A 194 15.43 -1.93 1.13
C MET A 194 14.10 -2.40 0.53
N LEU A 195 13.40 -1.52 -0.20
CA LEU A 195 12.13 -1.85 -0.84
C LEU A 195 12.29 -2.83 -2.01
N LEU A 196 13.39 -2.74 -2.76
CA LEU A 196 13.75 -3.71 -3.79
C LEU A 196 13.99 -5.08 -3.17
N ASP A 197 14.82 -5.17 -2.13
CA ASP A 197 15.15 -6.44 -1.46
C ASP A 197 13.88 -7.14 -0.96
N VAL A 198 12.96 -6.38 -0.35
CA VAL A 198 11.66 -6.92 0.12
C VAL A 198 10.80 -7.42 -1.03
N LEU A 199 10.73 -6.69 -2.15
CA LEU A 199 9.88 -7.05 -3.28
C LEU A 199 10.44 -8.26 -4.06
N GLU A 200 11.77 -8.34 -4.22
CA GLU A 200 12.44 -9.48 -4.84
C GLU A 200 12.28 -10.74 -4.00
N PHE A 201 12.40 -10.66 -2.66
CA PHE A 201 12.16 -11.78 -1.76
C PHE A 201 10.70 -12.27 -1.76
N GLN A 202 9.72 -11.41 -2.05
CA GLN A 202 8.32 -11.81 -2.18
C GLN A 202 8.01 -12.48 -3.52
N SER A 203 8.89 -12.33 -4.51
CA SER A 203 8.71 -12.83 -5.88
C SER A 203 9.44 -14.17 -6.12
N SER A 204 10.26 -14.61 -5.17
CA SER A 204 10.99 -15.89 -5.16
C SER A 204 10.22 -16.97 -4.42
#